data_AF-A0A416K7C1-F1
#
_entry.id   AF-A0A416K7C1-F1
#
_cell.length_a   1.000
_cell.length_b   1.000
_cell.length_c   1.000
_cell.angle_alpha   90.00
_cell.angle_beta   90.00
_cell.angle_gamma   90.00
#
_symmetry.space_group_name_H-M   'P 1'
#
loop_
_entity.id
_entity.type
_entity.pdbx_description
1 polymer ?
#
loop_
_entity_poly.entity_id
_entity_poly.type
_entity_poly.pdbx_seq_one_letter_code
_entity_poly.pdbx_strand_id
1 'polypeptide(L)'
;MILGFLFLPHFLEALDGREGFFAKKGGVSLVRNRDLRPTAKANPTIQQAFERFQKYNRLKNLSQGSLDFYAAKGRSFFRFLGDTEQPITTITEETVEDYIFYMKDQQLHDTTINTNLRMVRAFLYWCMEKGYLEQFSIKLVRADDPIKEPYTTDELQKLLKEPDCKTCSFAEYRNWVIVNFLLGTGCRASTLLNLQIGAIMTLPPEGFV
;
A
#
# COMPACT_ATOMS: atom_id res chain seq x y z
N MET A 1 -16.85 3.62 -19.71
CA MET A 1 -17.16 3.45 -18.27
C MET A 1 -15.84 3.36 -17.51
N ILE A 2 -15.20 4.52 -17.29
CA ILE A 2 -13.92 4.64 -16.59
C ILE A 2 -14.23 5.44 -15.33
N LEU A 3 -14.55 4.74 -14.24
CA LEU A 3 -14.70 5.32 -12.91
C LEU A 3 -13.62 4.70 -12.02
N GLY A 4 -12.49 5.38 -11.91
CA GLY A 4 -11.39 4.98 -11.03
C GLY A 4 -10.35 6.09 -10.78
N PHE A 5 -10.64 7.34 -11.16
CA PHE A 5 -9.65 8.41 -11.23
C PHE A 5 -9.93 9.60 -10.29
N LEU A 6 -10.77 9.45 -9.26
CA LEU A 6 -11.31 10.60 -8.51
C LEU A 6 -11.12 10.59 -6.99
N PHE A 7 -10.32 9.69 -6.39
CA PHE A 7 -10.18 9.65 -4.91
C PHE A 7 -8.76 9.85 -4.36
N LEU A 8 -7.80 10.24 -5.20
CA LEU A 8 -6.50 10.78 -4.74
C LEU A 8 -6.48 12.32 -4.54
N PRO A 9 -7.33 13.14 -5.19
CA PRO A 9 -7.42 14.57 -4.89
C PRO A 9 -8.10 14.87 -3.55
N HIS A 10 -9.03 14.03 -3.10
CA HIS A 10 -9.90 14.37 -1.97
C HIS A 10 -9.19 14.39 -0.60
N PHE A 11 -8.06 13.68 -0.45
CA PHE A 11 -7.25 13.76 0.77
C PHE A 11 -6.26 14.95 0.75
N LEU A 12 -5.91 15.44 -0.44
CA LEU A 12 -5.15 16.69 -0.60
C LEU A 12 -6.06 17.93 -0.51
N GLU A 13 -7.31 17.84 -0.95
CA GLU A 13 -8.32 18.91 -0.80
C GLU A 13 -8.92 19.00 0.61
N ALA A 14 -8.95 17.92 1.40
CA ALA A 14 -9.42 17.97 2.78
C ALA A 14 -8.49 18.78 3.72
N LEU A 15 -7.30 19.17 3.24
CA LEU A 15 -6.41 20.11 3.92
C LEU A 15 -6.57 21.56 3.40
N ASP A 16 -7.31 21.77 2.31
CA ASP A 16 -7.49 23.07 1.65
C ASP A 16 -8.83 23.75 2.04
N GLY A 17 -9.76 23.02 2.67
CA GLY A 17 -11.12 23.47 2.98
C GLY A 17 -11.34 24.23 4.31
N ARG A 18 -10.29 24.64 5.03
CA ARG A 18 -10.42 25.54 6.20
C ARG A 18 -9.93 26.95 5.85
N GLU A 19 -10.78 27.70 5.15
CA GLU A 19 -10.65 29.16 5.11
C GLU A 19 -10.71 29.72 6.54
N GLY A 20 -9.56 30.19 6.99
CA GLY A 20 -9.27 30.58 8.37
C GLY A 20 -7.77 30.47 8.71
N PHE A 21 -6.97 29.76 7.90
CA PHE A 21 -5.53 29.59 8.15
C PHE A 21 -4.61 30.50 7.32
N PHE A 22 -5.13 31.16 6.28
CA PHE A 22 -4.36 32.13 5.46
C PHE A 22 -5.17 33.42 5.21
N ALA A 23 -5.01 34.42 6.08
CA ALA A 23 -5.42 35.79 5.78
C ALA A 23 -4.35 36.45 4.89
N LYS A 24 -4.73 36.80 3.65
CA LYS A 24 -3.92 37.62 2.74
C LYS A 24 -3.70 39.01 3.36
N LYS A 25 -2.45 39.37 3.63
CA LYS A 25 -1.97 40.75 3.54
C LYS A 25 -0.94 40.87 2.44
N GLY A 26 -1.22 41.76 1.50
CA GLY A 26 -0.26 42.59 0.76
C GLY A 26 0.85 41.88 0.01
N GLY A 27 0.85 42.00 -1.32
CA GLY A 27 1.97 41.56 -2.15
C GLY A 27 3.29 42.21 -1.76
N VAL A 28 4.31 41.39 -1.57
CA VAL A 28 5.73 41.77 -1.66
C VAL A 28 6.45 40.62 -2.36
N SER A 29 7.11 40.94 -3.46
CA SER A 29 8.02 40.04 -4.19
C SER A 29 9.12 39.55 -3.25
N LEU A 30 9.26 38.23 -3.09
CA LEU A 30 10.35 37.63 -2.30
C LEU A 30 11.13 36.62 -3.15
N VAL A 31 12.22 37.14 -3.71
CA VAL A 31 13.38 36.37 -4.18
C VAL A 31 13.79 35.38 -3.09
N ARG A 32 13.77 34.07 -3.41
CA ARG A 32 14.17 33.01 -2.48
C ARG A 32 15.69 33.00 -2.30
N ASN A 33 16.20 33.85 -1.41
CA ASN A 33 17.53 33.66 -0.82
C ASN A 33 17.46 32.44 0.11
N ARG A 34 18.07 31.31 -0.31
CA ARG A 34 18.33 30.17 0.59
C ARG A 34 19.51 30.53 1.46
N ASP A 35 19.24 31.19 2.58
CA ASP A 35 20.20 31.31 3.66
C ASP A 35 20.37 29.91 4.30
N LEU A 36 21.44 29.20 3.92
CA LEU A 36 21.80 27.89 4.46
C LEU A 36 22.53 28.09 5.80
N ARG A 37 21.81 28.57 6.82
CA ARG A 37 22.30 28.48 8.19
C ARG A 37 21.89 27.10 8.74
N PRO A 38 22.82 26.29 9.26
CA PRO A 38 22.45 25.10 9.99
C PRO A 38 21.91 25.54 11.35
N THR A 39 20.61 25.78 11.44
CA THR A 39 19.94 25.85 12.74
C THR A 39 20.03 24.47 13.39
N ALA A 40 20.38 24.44 14.68
CA ALA A 40 20.42 23.22 15.47
C ALA A 40 19.15 22.40 15.20
N LYS A 41 19.30 21.19 14.66
CA LYS A 41 18.18 20.38 14.18
C LYS A 41 17.30 20.00 15.36
N ALA A 42 16.23 20.76 15.60
CA ALA A 42 15.11 20.26 16.38
C ALA A 42 14.61 18.97 15.72
N ASN A 43 14.33 17.95 16.52
CA ASN A 43 13.76 16.71 16.01
C ASN A 43 12.43 17.01 15.32
N PRO A 44 12.20 16.46 14.11
CA PRO A 44 10.95 16.71 13.40
C PRO A 44 9.77 16.14 14.18
N THR A 45 8.58 16.70 13.94
CA THR A 45 7.33 16.08 14.39
C THR A 45 7.12 14.73 13.69
N ILE A 46 6.27 13.86 14.25
CA ILE A 46 5.96 12.57 13.62
C ILE A 46 5.44 12.76 12.19
N GLN A 47 4.56 13.76 11.99
CA GLN A 47 4.05 14.11 10.67
C GLN A 47 5.17 14.53 9.70
N GLN A 48 6.04 15.46 10.13
CA GLN A 48 7.15 15.93 9.30
C GLN A 48 8.13 14.79 8.97
N ALA A 49 8.40 13.89 9.92
CA ALA A 49 9.24 12.73 9.69
C ALA A 49 8.61 11.81 8.63
N PHE A 50 7.31 11.57 8.69
CA PHE A 50 6.61 10.73 7.71
C PHE A 50 6.56 11.34 6.31
N GLU A 51 6.35 12.65 6.20
CA GLU A 51 6.42 13.35 4.90
C GLU A 51 7.81 13.22 4.27
N ARG A 52 8.87 13.36 5.09
CA ARG A 52 10.25 13.15 4.64
C ARG A 52 10.50 11.69 4.23
N PHE A 53 9.92 10.72 4.95
CA PHE A 53 9.98 9.29 4.60
C PHE A 53 9.32 9.01 3.26
N GLN A 54 8.11 9.53 3.02
CA GLN A 54 7.41 9.35 1.74
C GLN A 54 8.16 10.03 0.58
N LYS A 55 8.75 11.21 0.82
CA LYS A 55 9.63 11.86 -0.16
C LYS A 55 10.86 11.00 -0.48
N TYR A 56 11.47 10.41 0.54
CA TYR A 56 12.60 9.48 0.36
C TYR A 56 12.19 8.23 -0.44
N ASN A 57 11.03 7.63 -0.16
CA ASN A 57 10.52 6.49 -0.92
C ASN A 57 10.26 6.84 -2.39
N ARG A 58 9.76 8.05 -2.67
CA ARG A 58 9.59 8.55 -4.04
C ARG A 58 10.93 8.72 -4.75
N LEU A 59 11.96 9.22 -4.06
CA LEU A 59 13.32 9.33 -4.61
C LEU A 59 13.94 7.96 -4.93
N LYS A 60 13.58 6.92 -4.17
CA LYS A 60 13.98 5.53 -4.46
C LYS A 60 13.19 4.87 -5.60
N ASN A 61 12.32 5.62 -6.29
CA ASN A 61 11.47 5.12 -7.37
C ASN A 61 10.60 3.91 -6.95
N LEU A 62 10.08 3.91 -5.71
CA LEU A 62 9.09 2.92 -5.33
C LEU A 62 7.82 3.07 -6.17
N SER A 63 7.16 1.94 -6.45
CA SER A 63 5.89 1.93 -7.18
C SER A 63 4.81 2.74 -6.44
N GLN A 64 3.86 3.30 -7.18
CA GLN A 64 2.74 4.05 -6.58
C GLN A 64 1.99 3.19 -5.55
N GLY A 65 1.75 1.91 -5.87
CA GLY A 65 1.10 0.98 -4.93
C GLY A 65 1.87 0.79 -3.62
N SER A 66 3.21 0.91 -3.63
CA SER A 66 4.01 0.88 -2.39
C SER A 66 3.86 2.17 -1.59
N LEU A 67 3.85 3.33 -2.24
CA LEU A 67 3.62 4.62 -1.58
C LEU A 67 2.23 4.68 -0.94
N ASP A 68 1.22 4.18 -1.66
CA ASP A 68 -0.16 4.09 -1.19
C ASP A 68 -0.29 3.10 -0.03
N PHE A 69 0.44 1.98 -0.08
CA PHE A 69 0.53 1.04 1.04
C PHE A 69 1.06 1.72 2.30
N TYR A 70 2.19 2.43 2.21
CA TYR A 70 2.76 3.15 3.35
C TYR A 70 1.81 4.23 3.87
N ALA A 71 1.17 5.01 3.00
CA ALA A 71 0.20 6.01 3.39
C ALA A 71 -1.02 5.39 4.09
N ALA A 72 -1.58 4.33 3.53
CA ALA A 72 -2.77 3.68 4.06
C ALA A 72 -2.54 3.03 5.43
N LYS A 73 -1.43 2.31 5.58
CA LYS A 73 -1.08 1.69 6.87
C LYS A 73 -0.61 2.74 7.87
N GLY A 74 0.12 3.76 7.42
CA GLY A 74 0.55 4.90 8.23
C GLY A 74 -0.61 5.59 8.93
N ARG A 75 -1.73 5.83 8.21
CA ARG A 75 -2.95 6.39 8.80
C ARG A 75 -3.47 5.61 10.01
N SER A 76 -3.39 4.27 9.99
CA SER A 76 -3.84 3.45 11.12
C SER A 76 -2.97 3.70 12.36
N PHE A 77 -1.66 3.81 12.17
CA PHE A 77 -0.71 4.08 13.26
C PHE A 77 -0.86 5.51 13.79
N PHE A 78 -0.99 6.51 12.92
CA PHE A 78 -1.18 7.90 13.33
C PHE A 78 -2.51 8.12 14.07
N ARG A 79 -3.57 7.42 13.66
CA ARG A 79 -4.83 7.43 14.38
C ARG A 79 -4.70 6.85 15.79
N PHE A 80 -3.88 5.81 15.96
CA PHE A 80 -3.59 5.26 17.30
C PHE A 80 -2.82 6.25 18.16
N LEU A 81 -1.80 6.91 17.60
CA LEU A 81 -1.01 7.92 18.32
C LEU A 81 -1.82 9.15 18.73
N GLY A 82 -2.85 9.50 17.95
CA GLY A 82 -3.75 10.64 18.21
C GLY A 82 -3.12 11.99 17.87
N ASP A 83 -1.98 12.32 18.48
CA ASP A 83 -1.21 13.53 18.22
C ASP A 83 0.06 13.22 17.41
N THR A 84 0.15 13.76 16.19
CA THR A 84 1.31 13.63 15.29
C THR A 84 2.20 14.87 15.24
N GLU A 85 1.83 15.95 15.93
CA GLU A 85 2.64 17.16 16.05
C GLU A 85 3.72 17.02 17.14
N GLN A 86 3.58 16.04 18.02
CA GLN A 86 4.65 15.71 18.97
C GLN A 86 5.95 15.29 18.25
N PRO A 87 7.12 15.51 18.89
CA PRO A 87 8.40 15.10 18.33
C PRO A 87 8.47 13.58 18.10
N ILE A 88 9.11 13.16 17.02
CA ILE A 88 9.29 11.73 16.71
C ILE A 88 10.01 10.94 17.81
N THR A 89 10.82 11.61 18.64
CA THR A 89 11.51 11.02 19.79
C THR A 89 10.59 10.53 20.91
N THR A 90 9.31 10.89 20.87
CA THR A 90 8.31 10.40 21.83
C THR A 90 7.94 8.93 21.59
N ILE A 91 8.18 8.39 20.38
CA ILE A 91 7.87 7.00 20.05
C ILE A 91 8.94 6.09 20.64
N THR A 92 8.54 5.18 21.52
CA THR A 92 9.43 4.17 22.12
C THR A 92 9.09 2.76 21.64
N GLU A 93 9.85 1.76 22.09
CA GLU A 93 9.49 0.34 21.90
C GLU A 93 8.10 0.04 22.51
N GLU A 94 7.82 0.58 23.69
CA GLU A 94 6.52 0.46 24.39
C GLU A 94 5.37 1.01 23.54
N THR A 95 5.56 2.16 22.86
CA THR A 95 4.53 2.70 21.93
C THR A 95 4.17 1.72 20.81
N VAL A 96 5.15 0.94 20.33
CA VAL A 96 4.91 -0.07 19.29
C VAL A 96 4.21 -1.29 19.88
N GLU A 97 4.55 -1.69 21.10
CA GLU A 97 3.86 -2.77 21.82
C GLU A 97 2.39 -2.40 22.11
N ASP A 98 2.13 -1.18 22.57
CA ASP A 98 0.78 -0.65 22.77
C ASP A 98 -0.02 -0.64 21.47
N TYR A 99 0.62 -0.30 20.34
CA TYR A 99 -0.05 -0.38 19.04
C TYR A 99 -0.42 -1.82 18.65
N ILE A 100 0.40 -2.80 19.02
CA ILE A 100 0.09 -4.22 18.83
C ILE A 100 -1.12 -4.60 19.68
N PHE A 101 -1.15 -4.23 20.96
CA PHE A 101 -2.29 -4.49 21.84
C PHE A 101 -3.56 -3.81 21.36
N TYR A 102 -3.48 -2.54 20.95
CA TYR A 102 -4.60 -1.83 20.31
C TYR A 102 -5.18 -2.61 19.13
N MET A 103 -4.34 -3.16 18.24
CA MET A 103 -4.84 -3.96 17.11
C MET A 103 -5.39 -5.34 17.54
N LYS A 104 -4.84 -5.94 18.59
CA LYS A 104 -5.37 -7.19 19.18
C LYS A 104 -6.73 -6.98 19.83
N ASP A 105 -6.94 -5.86 20.51
CA ASP A 105 -8.23 -5.50 21.12
C ASP A 105 -9.31 -5.26 20.06
N GLN A 106 -8.91 -4.81 18.87
CA GLN A 106 -9.78 -4.75 17.68
C GLN A 106 -9.99 -6.11 17.00
N GLN A 107 -9.48 -7.21 17.58
CA GLN A 107 -9.60 -8.57 17.06
C GLN A 107 -9.07 -8.75 15.63
N LEU A 108 -8.03 -8.00 15.26
CA LEU A 108 -7.38 -8.17 13.97
C LEU A 108 -6.55 -9.46 13.93
N HIS A 109 -6.58 -10.16 12.79
CA HIS A 109 -5.76 -11.34 12.57
C HIS A 109 -4.25 -11.00 12.64
N ASP A 110 -3.43 -11.91 13.16
CA ASP A 110 -1.99 -11.68 13.34
C ASP A 110 -1.26 -11.33 12.03
N THR A 111 -1.70 -11.89 10.89
CA THR A 111 -1.17 -11.52 9.57
C THR A 111 -1.46 -10.07 9.19
N THR A 112 -2.63 -9.55 9.60
CA THR A 112 -3.02 -8.14 9.41
C THR A 112 -2.21 -7.23 10.34
N ILE A 113 -2.02 -7.65 11.59
CA ILE A 113 -1.15 -6.96 12.56
C ILE A 113 0.27 -6.84 11.98
N ASN A 114 0.84 -7.95 11.53
CA ASN A 114 2.16 -7.98 10.91
C ASN A 114 2.26 -7.13 9.65
N THR A 115 1.19 -7.06 8.85
CA THR A 115 1.15 -6.17 7.67
C THR A 115 1.23 -4.70 8.08
N ASN A 116 0.54 -4.30 9.15
CA ASN A 116 0.65 -2.94 9.69
C ASN A 116 2.04 -2.69 10.31
N LEU A 117 2.56 -3.64 11.08
CA LEU A 117 3.89 -3.54 11.69
C LEU A 117 5.01 -3.42 10.66
N ARG A 118 4.89 -4.02 9.47
CA ARG A 118 5.88 -3.84 8.39
C ARG A 118 5.99 -2.38 7.95
N MET A 119 4.87 -1.66 7.89
CA MET A 119 4.89 -0.21 7.62
C MET A 119 5.56 0.55 8.77
N VAL A 120 5.15 0.29 10.02
CA VAL A 120 5.71 0.95 11.21
C VAL A 120 7.22 0.73 11.27
N ARG A 121 7.66 -0.51 11.07
CA ARG A 121 9.07 -0.90 11.08
C ARG A 121 9.86 -0.19 9.99
N ALA A 122 9.35 -0.14 8.77
CA ALA A 122 10.02 0.57 7.68
C ALA A 122 10.18 2.07 7.97
N PHE A 123 9.14 2.71 8.52
CA PHE A 123 9.17 4.11 8.90
C PHE A 123 10.12 4.39 10.06
N LEU A 124 9.98 3.66 11.18
CA LEU A 124 10.77 3.91 12.39
C LEU A 124 12.25 3.56 12.20
N TYR A 125 12.58 2.47 11.48
CA TYR A 125 13.98 2.17 11.16
C TYR A 125 14.61 3.21 10.26
N TRP A 126 13.85 3.78 9.31
CA TRP A 126 14.33 4.91 8.53
C TRP A 126 14.58 6.14 9.41
N CYS A 127 13.71 6.42 10.39
CA CYS A 127 13.93 7.49 11.37
C CYS A 127 15.20 7.25 12.21
N MET A 128 15.45 6.01 12.64
CA MET A 128 16.69 5.63 13.34
C MET A 128 17.92 5.82 12.45
N GLU A 129 17.86 5.40 11.18
CA GLU A 129 18.95 5.58 10.21
C GLU A 129 19.28 7.06 9.98
N LYS A 130 18.28 7.94 10.03
CA LYS A 130 18.47 9.40 9.92
C LYS A 130 18.83 10.09 11.22
N GLY A 131 18.96 9.35 12.32
CA GLY A 131 19.31 9.87 13.64
C GLY A 131 18.20 10.70 14.27
N TYR A 132 16.95 10.52 13.85
CA TYR A 132 15.80 11.19 14.48
C TYR A 132 15.29 10.46 15.73
N LEU A 133 15.63 9.17 15.84
CA LEU A 133 15.13 8.28 16.88
C LEU A 133 16.26 7.37 17.36
N GLU A 134 16.28 7.04 18.65
CA GLU A 134 17.18 6.03 19.18
C GLU A 134 16.84 4.65 18.62
N GLN A 135 17.86 3.79 18.50
CA GLN A 135 17.71 2.51 17.83
C GLN A 135 17.10 1.47 18.78
N PHE A 136 15.99 0.86 18.36
CA PHE A 136 15.37 -0.27 19.06
C PHE A 136 14.84 -1.32 18.06
N SER A 137 14.53 -2.52 18.56
CA SER A 137 14.22 -3.68 17.73
C SER A 137 12.73 -4.02 17.73
N ILE A 138 12.01 -3.60 16.69
CA ILE A 138 10.60 -3.99 16.48
C ILE A 138 10.49 -5.47 16.05
N LYS A 139 9.86 -6.29 16.89
CA LYS A 139 9.55 -7.70 16.62
C LYS A 139 8.15 -7.85 16.03
N LEU A 140 8.00 -8.79 15.09
CA LEU A 140 6.70 -9.15 14.52
C LEU A 140 5.99 -10.16 15.44
N VAL A 141 4.66 -10.15 15.43
CA VAL A 141 3.86 -11.12 16.17
C VAL A 141 3.96 -12.47 15.48
N ARG A 142 4.04 -13.56 16.24
CA ARG A 142 3.94 -14.90 15.68
C ARG A 142 2.53 -15.05 15.11
N ALA A 143 2.44 -15.17 13.79
CA ALA A 143 1.20 -15.45 13.09
C ALA A 143 1.24 -16.91 12.65
N ASP A 144 0.16 -17.64 12.92
CA ASP A 144 -0.07 -18.91 12.24
C ASP A 144 -0.53 -18.58 10.81
N ASP A 145 0.18 -19.13 9.83
CA ASP A 145 -0.23 -18.99 8.43
C ASP A 145 -1.39 -19.96 8.19
N PRO A 146 -2.64 -19.47 7.97
CA PRO A 146 -3.71 -20.36 7.58
C PRO A 146 -3.33 -20.98 6.24
N ILE A 147 -3.13 -22.30 6.23
CA ILE A 147 -2.91 -23.06 5.00
C ILE A 147 -4.17 -22.88 4.17
N LYS A 148 -4.05 -22.19 3.04
CA LYS A 148 -5.13 -22.15 2.06
C LYS A 148 -5.14 -23.50 1.38
N GLU A 149 -6.19 -24.26 1.59
CA GLU A 149 -6.35 -25.53 0.89
C GLU A 149 -6.48 -25.27 -0.62
N PRO A 150 -5.69 -25.95 -1.45
CA PRO A 150 -5.86 -25.88 -2.89
C PRO A 150 -7.17 -26.56 -3.29
N TYR A 151 -7.66 -26.23 -4.48
CA TYR A 151 -8.81 -26.93 -5.04
C TYR A 151 -8.53 -28.43 -5.16
N THR A 152 -9.51 -29.23 -4.76
CA THR A 152 -9.50 -30.68 -4.97
C THR A 152 -9.63 -31.01 -6.46
N THR A 153 -9.27 -32.23 -6.85
CA THR A 153 -9.41 -32.68 -8.24
C THR A 153 -10.88 -32.61 -8.71
N ASP A 154 -11.82 -32.96 -7.84
CA ASP A 154 -13.25 -32.94 -8.15
C ASP A 154 -13.79 -31.50 -8.33
N GLU A 155 -13.31 -30.56 -7.52
CA GLU A 155 -13.65 -29.14 -7.67
C GLU A 155 -13.07 -28.56 -8.95
N LEU A 156 -11.82 -28.92 -9.29
CA LEU A 156 -11.21 -28.51 -10.55
C LEU A 156 -11.97 -29.07 -11.75
N GLN A 157 -12.39 -30.34 -11.72
CA GLN A 157 -13.20 -30.93 -12.79
C GLN A 157 -14.54 -30.20 -12.99
N LYS A 158 -15.18 -29.76 -11.89
CA LYS A 158 -16.40 -28.94 -11.98
C LYS A 158 -16.13 -27.56 -12.59
N LEU A 159 -15.02 -26.92 -12.22
CA LEU A 159 -14.63 -25.60 -12.75
C LEU A 159 -14.21 -25.64 -14.22
N LEU A 160 -13.64 -26.76 -14.67
CA LEU A 160 -13.16 -26.95 -16.04
C LEU A 160 -14.23 -27.48 -17.00
N LYS A 161 -15.41 -27.87 -16.49
CA LYS A 161 -16.52 -28.35 -17.32
C LYS A 161 -16.90 -27.30 -18.37
N GLU A 162 -16.82 -27.70 -19.63
CA GLU A 162 -17.14 -26.83 -20.77
C GLU A 162 -18.61 -26.39 -20.74
N PRO A 163 -18.90 -25.08 -20.83
CA PRO A 163 -20.26 -24.58 -20.90
C PRO A 163 -20.86 -24.84 -22.29
N ASP A 164 -22.17 -25.09 -22.36
CA ASP A 164 -22.85 -25.27 -23.65
C ASP A 164 -22.91 -23.93 -24.41
N CYS A 165 -22.08 -23.81 -25.45
CA CYS A 165 -21.96 -22.59 -26.24
C CYS A 165 -23.27 -22.13 -26.91
N LYS A 166 -24.29 -23.01 -27.03
CA LYS A 166 -25.59 -22.65 -27.62
C LYS A 166 -26.54 -22.00 -26.63
N THR A 167 -26.36 -22.26 -25.33
CA THR A 167 -27.29 -21.81 -24.28
C THR A 167 -26.63 -20.95 -23.22
N CYS A 168 -25.30 -20.96 -23.12
CA CYS A 168 -24.57 -20.21 -22.09
C CYS A 168 -24.52 -18.72 -22.39
N SER A 169 -24.45 -17.93 -21.33
CA SER A 169 -24.21 -16.50 -21.40
C SER A 169 -22.73 -16.21 -21.72
N PHE A 170 -22.49 -15.03 -22.30
CA PHE A 170 -21.12 -14.55 -22.52
C PHE A 170 -20.29 -14.51 -21.22
N ALA A 171 -20.90 -14.19 -20.08
CA ALA A 171 -20.21 -14.13 -18.80
C ALA A 171 -19.73 -15.51 -18.34
N GLU A 172 -20.55 -16.55 -18.54
CA GLU A 172 -20.19 -17.94 -18.23
C GLU A 172 -19.04 -18.42 -19.11
N TYR A 173 -19.15 -18.21 -20.42
CA TYR A 173 -18.08 -18.58 -21.36
C TYR A 173 -16.77 -17.86 -21.03
N ARG A 174 -16.81 -16.54 -20.80
CA ARG A 174 -15.64 -15.75 -20.40
C ARG A 174 -15.00 -16.27 -19.11
N ASN A 175 -15.80 -16.55 -18.09
CA ASN A 175 -15.28 -17.06 -16.82
C ASN A 175 -14.62 -18.42 -16.98
N TRP A 176 -15.20 -19.32 -17.79
CA TRP A 176 -14.61 -20.62 -18.12
C TRP A 176 -13.25 -20.47 -18.84
N VAL A 177 -13.15 -19.57 -19.84
CA VAL A 177 -11.86 -19.27 -20.51
C VAL A 177 -10.83 -18.73 -19.53
N ILE A 178 -11.23 -17.82 -18.63
CA ILE A 178 -10.34 -17.25 -17.60
C ILE A 178 -9.79 -18.35 -16.68
N VAL A 179 -10.64 -19.27 -16.21
CA VAL A 179 -10.23 -20.39 -15.35
C VAL A 179 -9.22 -21.29 -16.09
N ASN A 180 -9.51 -21.69 -17.33
CA ASN A 180 -8.60 -22.51 -18.13
C ASN A 180 -7.26 -21.80 -18.37
N PHE A 181 -7.28 -20.50 -18.67
CA PHE A 181 -6.07 -19.71 -18.87
C PHE A 181 -5.23 -19.59 -17.60
N LEU A 182 -5.86 -19.32 -16.45
CA LEU A 182 -5.17 -19.23 -15.16
C LEU A 182 -4.56 -20.57 -14.77
N LEU A 183 -5.28 -21.67 -14.99
CA LEU A 183 -4.76 -23.02 -14.72
C LEU A 183 -3.61 -23.38 -15.66
N GLY A 184 -3.73 -23.09 -16.96
CA GLY A 184 -2.73 -23.44 -17.97
C GLY A 184 -1.46 -22.60 -17.92
N THR A 185 -1.55 -21.32 -17.54
CA THR A 185 -0.40 -20.40 -17.49
C THR A 185 0.18 -20.19 -16.10
N GLY A 186 -0.61 -20.43 -15.04
CA GLY A 186 -0.23 -20.10 -13.67
C GLY A 186 0.05 -18.61 -13.43
N CYS A 187 -0.38 -17.72 -14.33
CA CYS A 187 -0.09 -16.30 -14.21
C CYS A 187 -0.88 -15.64 -13.08
N ARG A 188 -0.42 -14.47 -12.62
CA ARG A 188 -1.16 -13.67 -11.63
C ARG A 188 -2.41 -13.10 -12.28
N ALA A 189 -3.50 -12.97 -11.51
CA ALA A 189 -4.73 -12.35 -12.00
C ALA A 189 -4.51 -10.93 -12.59
N SER A 190 -3.59 -10.16 -12.00
CA SER A 190 -3.21 -8.84 -12.54
C SER A 190 -2.57 -8.93 -13.92
N THR A 191 -1.84 -10.00 -14.23
CA THR A 191 -1.24 -10.22 -15.54
C THR A 191 -2.32 -10.48 -16.58
N LEU A 192 -3.29 -11.35 -16.27
CA LEU A 192 -4.45 -11.59 -17.13
C LEU A 192 -5.23 -10.30 -17.43
N LEU A 193 -5.47 -9.46 -16.43
CA LEU A 193 -6.21 -8.20 -16.60
C LEU A 193 -5.50 -7.17 -17.49
N ASN A 194 -4.17 -7.24 -17.59
CA ASN A 194 -3.36 -6.34 -18.42
C ASN A 194 -2.92 -7.00 -19.74
N LEU A 195 -3.38 -8.22 -20.04
CA LEU A 195 -3.02 -8.93 -21.24
C LEU A 195 -3.61 -8.22 -22.47
N GLN A 196 -2.75 -7.93 -23.45
CA GLN A 196 -3.15 -7.33 -24.72
C GLN A 196 -3.15 -8.38 -25.83
N ILE A 197 -4.05 -8.25 -26.80
CA ILE A 197 -4.16 -9.18 -27.94
C ILE A 197 -2.82 -9.26 -28.70
N GLY A 198 -2.09 -8.15 -28.84
CA GLY A 198 -0.79 -8.14 -29.50
C GLY A 198 0.32 -8.91 -28.78
N ALA A 199 0.14 -9.25 -27.50
CA ALA A 199 1.07 -10.13 -26.77
C ALA A 199 0.82 -11.61 -27.05
N ILE A 200 -0.29 -11.94 -27.70
CA ILE A 200 -0.63 -13.30 -28.11
C ILE A 200 -0.03 -13.52 -29.50
N MET A 201 1.12 -14.18 -29.53
CA MET A 201 1.64 -14.70 -30.79
C MET A 201 0.83 -15.94 -31.16
N THR A 202 0.01 -15.84 -32.21
CA THR A 202 -0.56 -17.05 -32.81
C THR A 202 0.60 -17.83 -33.39
N LEU A 203 0.93 -18.98 -32.78
CA LEU A 203 1.76 -19.95 -33.46
C LEU A 203 1.07 -20.26 -34.79
N PRO A 204 1.81 -20.29 -35.91
CA PRO A 204 1.23 -20.80 -37.15
C PRO A 204 0.67 -22.19 -36.85
N PRO A 205 -0.42 -22.61 -37.52
CA PRO A 205 -0.88 -23.99 -37.44
C PRO A 205 0.22 -24.86 -38.06
N GLU A 206 1.22 -25.23 -37.27
CA GLU A 206 2.22 -26.19 -37.69
C GLU A 206 1.54 -27.55 -37.68
N GLY A 207 1.23 -27.99 -38.90
CA GLY A 207 1.19 -29.41 -39.19
C GLY A 207 2.50 -30.01 -38.71
N PHE A 208 2.40 -30.92 -37.74
CA PHE A 208 3.37 -31.98 -37.56
C PHE A 208 3.62 -32.65 -38.92
N VAL A 209 4.77 -32.36 -39.54
CA VAL A 209 5.48 -33.23 -40.49
C VAL A 209 6.96 -33.12 -40.17
#